data_AF-A0A4Y2AVJ2-F1
#
_entry.id   AF-A0A4Y2AVJ2-F1
#
_cell.length_a   1.000
_cell.length_b   1.000
_cell.length_c   1.000
_cell.angle_alpha   90.00
_cell.angle_beta   90.00
_cell.angle_gamma   90.00
#
_symmetry.space_group_name_H-M   'P 1'
#
loop_
_entity.id
_entity.type
_entity.pdbx_description
1 polymer ?
#
loop_
_entity_poly.entity_id
_entity_poly.type
_entity_poly.pdbx_seq_one_letter_code
_entity_poly.pdbx_strand_id
1 'polypeptide(L)'
;MTGHTSNVCAWAIGIGVYFPPIVLFATVQPFGRSVHNVLPKVKTTPTPWQRPEIMFVTVHGPFPTYLKRFNIRSSDSCGCGNLGNPLHYATSCLFTTSYHLTKPSADLEPLWWKRVMNNNNSRAKIRKLIHFISENEPLLFPKDGDNN
;
A
#
# COMPACT_ATOMS: atom_id res chain seq x y z
N MET A 1 4.03 32.52 -42.82
CA MET A 1 4.08 31.14 -42.31
C MET A 1 3.95 31.21 -40.81
N THR A 2 2.84 30.69 -40.30
CA THR A 2 2.40 30.72 -38.91
C THR A 2 3.21 29.75 -38.04
N GLY A 3 3.60 30.20 -36.85
CA GLY A 3 4.20 29.37 -35.81
C GLY A 3 3.56 29.71 -34.47
N HIS A 4 2.49 29.01 -34.14
CA HIS A 4 1.82 29.03 -32.83
C HIS A 4 2.74 28.42 -31.77
N THR A 5 3.01 29.14 -30.69
CA THR A 5 3.21 28.52 -29.37
C THR A 5 2.33 29.26 -28.38
N SER A 6 1.33 28.53 -27.89
CA SER A 6 0.26 29.06 -27.06
C SER A 6 0.61 28.92 -25.58
N ASN A 7 0.14 29.92 -24.82
CA ASN A 7 -0.28 29.87 -23.42
C ASN A 7 0.78 29.97 -22.32
N VAL A 8 1.19 31.22 -22.08
CA VAL A 8 1.35 31.75 -20.72
C VAL A 8 -0.04 32.09 -20.17
N CYS A 9 -0.50 31.38 -19.14
CA CYS A 9 -1.52 31.87 -18.21
C CYS A 9 -1.12 31.44 -16.80
N ALA A 10 -0.56 32.41 -16.07
CA ALA A 10 -0.38 32.36 -14.64
C ALA A 10 -1.75 32.27 -13.95
N TRP A 11 -1.88 31.37 -12.98
CA TRP A 11 -2.84 31.48 -11.88
C TRP A 11 -2.12 31.08 -10.60
N ALA A 12 -1.74 32.08 -9.82
CA ALA A 12 -1.60 31.94 -8.38
C ALA A 12 -2.97 32.21 -7.77
N ILE A 13 -3.52 31.27 -7.00
CA ILE A 13 -4.48 31.44 -5.89
C ILE A 13 -4.38 30.16 -5.04
N GLY A 14 -4.14 30.32 -3.73
CA GLY A 14 -3.91 29.21 -2.81
C GLY A 14 -5.15 28.36 -2.57
N ILE A 15 -4.97 27.04 -2.49
CA ILE A 15 -5.99 26.07 -2.05
C ILE A 15 -5.27 24.90 -1.36
N GLY A 16 -5.82 24.46 -0.22
CA GLY A 16 -5.28 23.38 0.60
C GLY A 16 -4.99 22.09 -0.16
N VAL A 17 -4.17 21.25 0.47
CA VAL A 17 -3.80 19.92 -0.02
C VAL A 17 -5.07 19.09 -0.24
N TYR A 18 -5.62 19.17 -1.44
CA TYR A 18 -6.77 18.38 -1.86
C TYR A 18 -6.28 16.95 -2.07
N PHE A 19 -6.49 16.11 -1.06
CA PHE A 19 -6.54 14.67 -1.28
C PHE A 19 -7.81 14.42 -2.11
N PRO A 20 -7.70 14.04 -3.39
CA PRO A 20 -8.88 13.76 -4.18
C PRO A 20 -9.67 12.61 -3.52
N PRO A 21 -11.01 12.57 -3.66
CA PRO A 21 -11.74 11.35 -3.36
C PRO A 21 -11.11 10.27 -4.22
N ILE A 22 -10.85 9.11 -3.62
CA ILE A 22 -10.19 7.96 -4.22
C ILE A 22 -10.88 7.63 -5.55
N VAL A 23 -10.38 8.19 -6.66
CA VAL A 23 -10.73 7.73 -7.99
C VAL A 23 -9.85 6.53 -8.22
N LEU A 24 -10.43 5.35 -8.08
CA LEU A 24 -9.79 4.06 -8.28
C LEU A 24 -9.43 3.90 -9.76
N PHE A 25 -8.35 4.52 -10.22
CA PHE A 25 -7.72 4.16 -11.48
C PHE A 25 -6.93 2.86 -11.26
N ALA A 26 -7.56 1.74 -11.63
CA ALA A 26 -6.92 0.45 -11.76
C ALA A 26 -5.84 0.53 -12.85
N THR A 27 -4.61 0.85 -12.46
CA THR A 27 -3.44 0.66 -13.33
C THR A 27 -2.95 -0.78 -13.20
N VAL A 28 -2.90 -1.45 -14.35
CA VAL A 28 -2.49 -2.85 -14.55
C VAL A 28 -0.98 -3.00 -14.27
N GLN A 29 -0.58 -3.79 -13.26
CA GLN A 29 0.70 -4.53 -13.14
C GLN A 29 0.63 -5.49 -11.90
N PRO A 30 1.51 -6.50 -11.74
CA PRO A 30 1.18 -7.91 -11.50
C PRO A 30 0.51 -8.25 -10.14
N PHE A 31 0.38 -7.29 -9.21
CA PHE A 31 -0.31 -7.45 -7.93
C PHE A 31 -1.78 -6.98 -7.94
N GLY A 32 -2.25 -6.43 -9.07
CA GLY A 32 -3.64 -6.01 -9.26
C GLY A 32 -4.67 -7.14 -9.09
N ARG A 33 -4.27 -8.42 -9.11
CA ARG A 33 -5.19 -9.55 -8.90
C ARG A 33 -5.79 -9.60 -7.50
N SER A 34 -5.10 -9.16 -6.45
CA SER A 34 -5.62 -9.29 -5.08
C SER A 34 -6.90 -8.46 -4.88
N VAL A 35 -6.88 -7.17 -5.25
CA VAL A 35 -8.02 -6.27 -5.07
C VAL A 35 -9.26 -6.76 -5.81
N HIS A 36 -9.12 -7.18 -7.07
CA HIS A 36 -10.23 -7.68 -7.89
C HIS A 36 -10.86 -8.97 -7.35
N ASN A 37 -10.11 -9.76 -6.58
CA ASN A 37 -10.58 -11.01 -5.98
C ASN A 37 -11.28 -10.80 -4.62
N VAL A 38 -11.03 -9.68 -3.94
CA VAL A 38 -11.68 -9.33 -2.66
C VAL A 38 -12.83 -8.34 -2.85
N LEU A 39 -12.70 -7.37 -3.76
CA LEU A 39 -13.74 -6.40 -4.08
C LEU A 39 -14.48 -6.80 -5.36
N PRO A 40 -15.76 -7.22 -5.29
CA PRO A 40 -16.56 -7.44 -6.50
C PRO A 40 -16.78 -6.12 -7.23
N LYS A 41 -16.67 -6.14 -8.57
CA LYS A 41 -16.93 -4.98 -9.43
C LYS A 41 -18.35 -4.44 -9.18
N VAL A 42 -18.40 -3.21 -8.70
CA VAL A 42 -19.58 -2.35 -8.49
C VAL A 42 -20.59 -2.88 -7.46
N LYS A 43 -20.42 -2.42 -6.21
CA LYS A 43 -21.51 -2.28 -5.22
C LYS A 43 -21.47 -0.84 -4.72
N THR A 44 -22.63 -0.18 -4.68
CA THR A 44 -22.80 1.21 -4.20
C THR A 44 -22.77 1.32 -2.68
N THR A 45 -22.76 0.20 -1.96
CA THR A 45 -22.54 0.14 -0.52
C THR A 45 -21.04 0.23 -0.21
N PRO A 46 -20.59 1.20 0.60
CA PRO A 46 -19.22 1.23 1.10
C PRO A 46 -18.90 -0.11 1.76
N THR A 47 -17.81 -0.75 1.36
CA THR A 47 -17.34 -1.93 2.10
C THR A 47 -17.07 -1.53 3.54
N PRO A 48 -17.39 -2.38 4.55
CA PRO A 48 -17.22 -2.04 5.96
C PRO A 48 -15.75 -2.06 6.41
N TRP A 49 -14.81 -1.78 5.49
CA TRP A 49 -13.38 -1.85 5.71
C TRP A 49 -12.84 -0.53 6.24
N GLN A 50 -11.99 -0.63 7.25
CA GLN A 50 -11.33 0.55 7.80
C GLN A 50 -10.12 0.94 6.95
N ARG A 51 -9.66 2.20 7.09
CA ARG A 51 -8.51 2.73 6.35
C ARG A 51 -7.25 1.82 6.39
N PRO A 52 -6.83 1.23 7.52
CA PRO A 52 -5.67 0.33 7.55
C PRO A 52 -5.84 -0.93 6.70
N GLU A 53 -7.06 -1.45 6.61
CA GLU A 53 -7.36 -2.64 5.82
C GLU A 53 -7.33 -2.36 4.32
N ILE A 54 -7.89 -1.21 3.92
CA ILE A 54 -7.86 -0.74 2.54
C ILE A 54 -6.39 -0.56 2.13
N MET A 55 -5.59 0.12 2.95
CA MET A 55 -4.15 0.28 2.74
C MET A 55 -3.44 -1.07 2.54
N PHE A 56 -3.71 -2.02 3.42
CA PHE A 56 -3.12 -3.37 3.34
C PHE A 56 -3.43 -4.09 2.03
N VAL A 57 -4.70 -4.13 1.60
CA VAL A 57 -5.13 -4.87 0.39
C VAL A 57 -4.71 -4.18 -0.91
N THR A 58 -4.72 -2.85 -0.91
CA THR A 58 -4.35 -2.05 -2.09
C THR A 58 -2.86 -1.81 -2.21
N VAL A 59 -2.07 -2.30 -1.24
CA VAL A 59 -0.63 -2.03 -1.17
C VAL A 59 -0.35 -0.52 -1.11
N HIS A 60 -1.21 0.21 -0.40
CA HIS A 60 -1.06 1.63 -0.13
C HIS A 60 -0.59 1.86 1.30
N GLY A 61 0.01 3.01 1.56
CA GLY A 61 0.40 3.44 2.91
C GLY A 61 1.88 3.20 3.19
N PRO A 62 2.26 2.82 4.42
CA PRO A 62 3.65 2.83 4.89
C PRO A 62 4.39 1.55 4.45
N PHE A 63 4.41 1.24 3.15
CA PHE A 63 5.10 0.07 2.63
C PHE A 63 6.26 0.49 1.71
N PRO A 64 7.48 -0.02 1.88
CA PRO A 64 8.61 0.31 1.01
C PRO A 64 8.29 0.18 -0.48
N THR A 65 7.58 -0.87 -0.89
CA THR A 65 7.20 -1.08 -2.30
C THR A 65 6.28 0.02 -2.83
N TYR A 66 5.41 0.56 -1.99
CA TYR A 66 4.54 1.68 -2.35
C TYR A 66 5.33 2.98 -2.41
N LEU A 67 6.13 3.28 -1.38
CA LEU A 67 6.93 4.50 -1.30
C LEU A 67 7.94 4.61 -2.44
N LYS A 68 8.57 3.50 -2.82
CA LYS A 68 9.48 3.42 -3.97
C LYS A 68 8.77 3.75 -5.29
N ARG A 69 7.54 3.25 -5.49
CA ARG A 69 6.75 3.51 -6.70
C ARG A 69 6.47 5.00 -6.91
N PHE A 70 6.30 5.77 -5.83
CA PHE A 70 6.07 7.22 -5.88
C PHE A 70 7.36 8.04 -5.71
N ASN A 71 8.53 7.39 -5.81
CA ASN A 71 9.83 8.02 -5.64
C ASN A 71 10.00 8.80 -4.32
N ILE A 72 9.25 8.40 -3.28
CA ILE A 72 9.39 8.93 -1.92
C ILE A 72 10.61 8.29 -1.23
N ARG A 73 10.93 7.04 -1.60
CA ARG A 73 12.10 6.31 -1.11
C ARG A 73 12.90 5.70 -2.26
N SER A 74 14.21 5.59 -2.07
CA SER A 74 15.17 4.94 -2.99
C SER A 74 15.04 3.43 -3.04
N SER A 75 14.65 2.80 -1.93
CA SER A 75 14.64 1.34 -1.74
C SER A 75 13.25 0.82 -1.37
N ASP A 76 12.87 -0.31 -1.98
CA ASP A 76 11.67 -1.08 -1.67
C ASP A 76 11.93 -2.21 -0.65
N SER A 77 13.12 -2.23 -0.04
CA SER A 77 13.49 -3.18 0.99
C SER A 77 12.90 -2.82 2.36
N CYS A 78 12.53 -3.85 3.11
CA CYS A 78 12.33 -3.80 4.55
C CYS A 78 13.70 -3.80 5.26
N GLY A 79 13.79 -3.26 6.47
CA GLY A 79 14.99 -3.30 7.31
C GLY A 79 15.53 -4.70 7.59
N CYS A 80 14.76 -5.76 7.32
CA CYS A 80 15.24 -7.14 7.40
C CYS A 80 15.88 -7.65 6.09
N GLY A 81 16.07 -6.78 5.10
CA GLY A 81 16.71 -7.10 3.81
C GLY A 81 15.79 -7.71 2.73
N ASN A 82 14.52 -8.01 3.04
CA ASN A 82 13.56 -8.57 2.09
C ASN A 82 12.68 -7.49 1.46
N LEU A 83 11.94 -7.84 0.40
CA LEU A 83 10.98 -6.94 -0.24
C LEU A 83 9.88 -6.49 0.74
N GLY A 84 9.76 -5.18 0.96
CA GLY A 84 8.83 -4.57 1.90
C GLY A 84 7.41 -4.44 1.38
N ASN A 85 6.78 -5.55 1.01
CA ASN A 85 5.37 -5.57 0.62
C ASN A 85 4.46 -5.98 1.80
N PRO A 86 3.14 -5.73 1.73
CA PRO A 86 2.22 -6.06 2.82
C PRO A 86 2.19 -7.56 3.15
N LEU A 87 2.31 -8.42 2.14
CA LEU A 87 2.31 -9.86 2.33
C LEU A 87 3.52 -10.31 3.16
N HIS A 88 4.69 -9.75 2.90
CA HIS A 88 5.91 -9.99 3.66
C HIS A 88 5.73 -9.62 5.14
N TYR A 89 5.26 -8.39 5.41
CA TYR A 89 4.98 -7.94 6.78
C TYR A 89 3.94 -8.78 7.50
N ALA A 90 2.94 -9.29 6.78
CA ALA A 90 1.90 -10.10 7.38
C ALA A 90 2.27 -11.57 7.58
N THR A 91 3.34 -12.09 6.99
CA THR A 91 3.59 -13.55 6.96
C THR A 91 5.02 -13.99 7.26
N SER A 92 6.01 -13.10 7.18
CA SER A 92 7.42 -13.51 7.24
C SER A 92 8.42 -12.47 7.76
N CYS A 93 8.06 -11.19 7.89
CA CYS A 93 8.98 -10.18 8.39
C CYS A 93 9.37 -10.44 9.86
N LEU A 94 10.67 -10.37 10.14
CA LEU A 94 11.24 -10.62 11.47
C LEU A 94 10.78 -9.59 12.52
N PHE A 95 10.48 -8.36 12.10
CA PHE A 95 10.06 -7.29 13.01
C PHE A 95 8.56 -7.34 13.36
N THR A 96 7.76 -8.13 12.65
CA THR A 96 6.30 -8.16 12.80
C THR A 96 5.77 -9.53 13.18
N THR A 97 6.61 -10.39 13.76
CA THR A 97 6.28 -11.77 14.14
C THR A 97 5.00 -11.90 14.97
N SER A 98 4.75 -10.96 15.88
CA SER A 98 3.54 -10.92 16.72
C SER A 98 2.24 -10.71 15.93
N TYR A 99 2.33 -10.16 14.72
CA TYR A 99 1.19 -9.86 13.85
C TYR A 99 1.00 -10.87 12.73
N HIS A 100 1.86 -11.89 12.66
CA HIS A 100 1.83 -12.84 11.55
C HIS A 100 0.46 -13.53 11.42
N LEU A 101 0.07 -13.65 10.17
CA LEU A 101 -1.02 -14.46 9.65
C LEU A 101 -0.41 -15.69 8.98
N THR A 102 -1.23 -16.73 8.80
CA THR A 102 -0.81 -17.95 8.10
C THR A 102 -0.26 -17.59 6.72
N LYS A 103 0.94 -18.05 6.36
CA LYS A 103 1.50 -17.79 5.03
C LYS A 103 0.70 -18.52 3.94
N PRO A 104 0.32 -17.86 2.82
CA PRO A 104 -0.30 -18.55 1.70
C PRO A 104 0.69 -19.44 0.95
N SER A 105 0.17 -20.51 0.35
CA SER A 105 0.85 -21.12 -0.80
C SER A 105 0.76 -20.19 -2.01
N ALA A 106 1.75 -20.21 -2.90
CA ALA A 106 1.84 -19.30 -4.04
C ALA A 106 0.57 -19.33 -4.92
N ASP A 107 0.02 -20.52 -5.18
CA ASP A 107 -1.16 -20.68 -6.03
C ASP A 107 -2.47 -20.22 -5.37
N LEU A 108 -2.46 -20.05 -4.04
CA LEU A 108 -3.65 -19.75 -3.24
C LEU A 108 -3.65 -18.32 -2.68
N GLU A 109 -2.72 -17.48 -3.11
CA GLU A 109 -2.62 -16.09 -2.64
C GLU A 109 -3.94 -15.31 -2.82
N PRO A 110 -4.66 -15.38 -3.96
CA PRO A 110 -5.96 -14.72 -4.10
C PRO A 110 -7.01 -15.13 -3.06
N LEU A 111 -7.10 -16.44 -2.78
CA LEU A 111 -8.04 -16.98 -1.81
C LEU A 111 -7.63 -16.61 -0.38
N TRP A 112 -6.33 -16.49 -0.14
CA TRP A 112 -5.81 -16.04 1.13
C TRP A 112 -6.23 -14.61 1.45
N TRP A 113 -6.09 -13.67 0.51
CA TRP A 113 -6.53 -12.29 0.68
C TRP A 113 -8.02 -12.23 1.04
N LYS A 114 -8.85 -13.00 0.32
CA LYS A 114 -10.29 -13.10 0.60
C LYS A 114 -10.56 -13.65 2.00
N ARG A 115 -9.87 -14.71 2.43
CA ARG A 115 -10.05 -15.32 3.77
C ARG A 115 -9.63 -14.37 4.89
N VAL A 116 -8.50 -13.70 4.72
CA VAL A 116 -7.98 -12.71 5.67
C VAL A 116 -8.94 -11.54 5.83
N MET A 117 -9.45 -11.02 4.72
CA MET A 117 -10.36 -9.87 4.72
C MET A 117 -11.79 -10.20 5.16
N ASN A 118 -12.19 -11.47 5.13
CA ASN A 118 -13.48 -11.91 5.66
C ASN A 118 -13.46 -12.26 7.15
N ASN A 119 -12.28 -12.33 7.79
CA ASN A 119 -12.14 -12.70 9.19
C ASN A 119 -11.86 -11.47 10.07
N ASN A 120 -12.74 -11.19 11.03
CA ASN A 120 -12.60 -10.01 11.92
C ASN A 120 -11.33 -10.03 12.78
N ASN A 121 -10.87 -11.20 13.23
CA ASN A 121 -9.63 -11.32 14.01
C ASN A 121 -8.41 -11.01 13.14
N SER A 122 -8.39 -11.51 11.91
CA SER A 122 -7.34 -11.18 10.94
C SER A 122 -7.33 -9.68 10.60
N ARG A 123 -8.50 -9.07 10.40
CA ARG A 123 -8.63 -7.62 10.19
C ARG A 123 -8.13 -6.82 11.38
N ALA A 124 -8.43 -7.24 12.61
CA ALA A 124 -7.91 -6.61 13.81
C ALA A 124 -6.37 -6.70 13.91
N LYS A 125 -5.79 -7.86 13.57
CA LYS A 125 -4.32 -8.01 13.44
C LYS A 125 -3.74 -7.08 12.38
N ILE A 126 -4.36 -6.96 11.21
CA ILE A 126 -3.92 -6.05 10.14
C ILE A 126 -3.90 -4.60 10.63
N ARG A 127 -4.95 -4.15 11.33
CA ARG A 127 -4.98 -2.77 11.85
C ARG A 127 -3.82 -2.51 12.81
N LYS A 128 -3.55 -3.44 13.72
CA LYS A 128 -2.42 -3.34 14.65
C LYS A 128 -1.08 -3.38 13.92
N LEU A 129 -0.95 -4.21 12.89
CA LEU A 129 0.24 -4.30 12.04
C LEU A 129 0.52 -2.97 11.35
N ILE A 130 -0.47 -2.37 10.69
CA ILE A 130 -0.32 -1.08 10.00
C ILE A 130 0.08 0.02 10.98
N HIS A 131 -0.57 0.06 12.14
CA HIS A 131 -0.23 1.00 13.21
C HIS A 131 1.22 0.85 13.66
N PHE A 132 1.63 -0.39 13.95
CA PHE A 132 3.00 -0.70 14.34
C PHE A 132 4.02 -0.26 13.28
N ILE A 133 3.73 -0.52 11.99
CA ILE A 133 4.63 -0.10 10.90
C ILE A 133 4.77 1.42 10.84
N SER A 134 3.66 2.16 11.01
CA SER A 134 3.68 3.62 11.01
C SER A 134 4.45 4.21 12.19
N GLU A 135 4.39 3.59 13.37
CA GLU A 135 5.09 4.06 14.57
C GLU A 135 6.58 3.71 14.58
N ASN A 136 6.95 2.61 13.90
CA ASN A 136 8.32 2.07 13.93
C ASN A 136 9.04 2.28 12.60
N GLU A 137 8.71 3.36 11.88
CA GLU A 137 9.29 3.70 10.59
C GLU A 137 10.84 3.65 10.62
N PRO A 138 11.56 4.31 11.54
CA PRO A 138 13.02 4.29 11.52
C PRO A 138 13.66 2.90 11.65
N LEU A 139 12.97 1.96 12.32
CA LEU A 139 13.44 0.58 12.50
C LEU A 139 13.19 -0.28 11.25
N LEU A 140 12.06 -0.05 10.58
CA LEU A 140 11.64 -0.81 9.42
C LEU A 140 12.22 -0.27 8.11
N PHE A 141 12.68 0.98 8.13
CA PHE A 141 13.23 1.69 7.00
C PHE A 141 14.57 2.34 7.37
N PRO A 142 15.65 1.56 7.55
CA PRO A 142 16.98 2.15 7.69
C PRO A 142 17.24 3.05 6.48
N LYS A 143 17.79 4.24 6.73
CA LYS A 143 18.35 5.04 5.63
C LYS A 143 19.52 4.26 5.07
N ASP A 144 19.55 4.11 3.75
CA ASP A 144 20.77 3.66 3.09
C ASP A 144 21.87 4.62 3.57
N GLY A 145 22.95 4.07 4.13
CA GLY A 145 24.03 4.90 4.69
C GLY A 145 24.41 5.97 3.68
N ASP A 146 24.52 7.22 4.15
CA ASP A 146 25.04 8.31 3.33
C ASP A 146 26.48 7.92 2.98
N ASN A 147 26.65 7.32 1.81
CA ASN A 147 27.96 7.01 1.25
C ASN A 147 28.58 8.35 0.85
N ASN A 148 29.26 8.99 1.80
CA ASN A 148 30.15 10.12 1.57
C ASN A 148 31.44 9.65 0.90
#